data_AF-A0A803NC57-F1
#
_entry.id   AF-A0A803NC57-F1
#
_cell.length_a   1.000
_cell.length_b   1.000
_cell.length_c   1.000
_cell.angle_alpha   90.00
_cell.angle_beta   90.00
_cell.angle_gamma   90.00
#
_symmetry.space_group_name_H-M   'P 1'
#
loop_
_entity.id
_entity.type
_entity.pdbx_description
1 polymer ?
#
loop_
_entity_poly.entity_id
_entity_poly.type
_entity_poly.pdbx_seq_one_letter_code
_entity_poly.pdbx_strand_id
1 'polypeptide(L)'
;MSEVYDPENSTWNPVTGGMVTSWRNPSTTMNGQLYSIDYRDGCKLRVYDEATESWSKFIDSKLHLGSSRALKAAALIPLNGKLCIIRNNMSISMVDVCSPDKPVESNPHLWENVGGKGHFRTMVSNLLLSIAGRSGVKSHIVH
;
A
#
# COMPACT_ATOMS: atom_id res chain seq x y z
N MET A 1 4.44 1.65 -18.84
CA MET A 1 5.90 1.70 -18.73
C MET A 1 6.21 2.32 -17.38
N SER A 2 7.16 1.77 -16.64
CA SER A 2 7.61 2.34 -15.36
C SER A 2 8.94 3.04 -15.60
N GLU A 3 9.15 4.18 -14.97
CA GLU A 3 10.30 5.05 -15.21
C GLU A 3 10.83 5.57 -13.87
N VAL A 4 12.14 5.82 -13.80
CA VAL A 4 12.83 6.41 -12.65
C VAL A 4 13.44 7.73 -13.08
N TYR A 5 13.29 8.75 -12.24
CA TYR A 5 13.88 10.06 -12.49
C TYR A 5 15.32 10.08 -11.98
N ASP A 6 16.24 10.47 -12.86
CA ASP A 6 17.63 10.76 -12.54
C ASP A 6 17.79 12.29 -12.38
N PRO A 7 17.98 12.79 -11.15
CA PRO A 7 18.11 14.22 -10.91
C PRO A 7 19.44 14.81 -11.41
N GLU A 8 20.51 14.02 -11.52
CA GLU A 8 21.82 14.51 -11.96
C GLU A 8 21.79 14.88 -13.45
N ASN A 9 21.15 14.01 -14.24
CA ASN A 9 21.00 14.22 -15.68
C ASN A 9 19.68 14.90 -16.05
N SER A 10 18.77 15.09 -15.09
CA SER A 10 17.41 15.60 -15.30
C SER A 10 16.62 14.80 -16.36
N THR A 11 16.80 13.48 -16.37
CA THR A 11 16.17 12.57 -17.34
C THR A 11 15.27 11.54 -16.65
N TRP A 12 14.31 11.00 -17.41
CA TRP A 12 13.54 9.82 -17.01
C TRP A 12 14.10 8.61 -17.74
N ASN A 13 14.46 7.57 -16.98
CA ASN A 13 15.02 6.34 -17.51
C ASN A 13 14.00 5.20 -17.36
N PRO A 14 13.82 4.35 -18.39
CA PRO A 14 12.92 3.22 -18.29
C PRO A 14 13.43 2.23 -17.25
N VAL A 15 12.53 1.81 -16.35
CA VAL A 15 12.83 0.75 -15.41
C VAL A 15 12.31 -0.56 -15.99
N THR A 16 13.21 -1.52 -16.12
CA THR A 16 12.91 -2.90 -16.50
C THR A 16 13.39 -3.82 -15.37
N GLY A 17 12.79 -5.01 -15.25
CA GLY A 17 13.21 -6.00 -14.26
C GLY A 17 12.24 -6.25 -13.10
N GLY A 18 12.66 -7.10 -12.16
CA GLY A 18 11.84 -7.72 -11.12
C GLY A 18 10.98 -6.76 -10.31
N MET A 19 11.51 -5.56 -10.02
CA MET A 19 10.83 -4.51 -9.26
C MET A 19 9.50 -4.10 -9.89
N VAL A 20 9.48 -3.96 -11.22
CA VAL A 20 8.32 -3.46 -11.98
C VAL A 20 7.56 -4.59 -12.68
N THR A 21 8.16 -5.77 -12.80
CA THR A 21 7.53 -6.95 -13.40
C THR A 21 6.65 -7.68 -12.38
N SER A 22 5.46 -7.15 -12.11
CA SER A 22 4.39 -7.92 -11.45
C SER A 22 3.06 -7.15 -11.49
N TRP A 23 2.02 -7.74 -10.91
CA TRP A 23 0.70 -7.14 -10.71
C TRP A 23 0.80 -5.67 -10.25
N ARG A 24 0.00 -4.77 -10.86
CA ARG A 24 -0.18 -3.36 -10.43
C ARG A 24 -0.95 -3.25 -9.11
N ASN A 25 -0.37 -3.85 -8.08
CA ASN A 25 -0.86 -3.80 -6.72
C ASN A 25 -0.30 -2.56 -6.04
N PRO A 26 -1.02 -1.97 -5.06
CA PRO A 26 -0.49 -0.87 -4.28
C PRO A 26 0.82 -1.27 -3.59
N SER A 27 1.79 -0.37 -3.62
CA SER A 27 3.09 -0.51 -2.98
C SER A 27 3.44 0.75 -2.22
N THR A 28 4.30 0.62 -1.22
CA THR A 28 4.85 1.74 -0.45
C THR A 28 6.19 1.36 0.17
N THR A 29 6.98 2.36 0.52
CA THR A 29 8.18 2.18 1.33
C THR A 29 7.88 2.43 2.81
N MET A 30 8.56 1.69 3.68
CA MET A 30 8.63 1.96 5.12
C MET A 30 9.93 1.36 5.67
N ASN A 31 10.62 2.07 6.56
CA ASN A 31 11.89 1.63 7.15
C ASN A 31 12.97 1.23 6.11
N GLY A 32 13.00 1.93 4.97
CA GLY A 32 13.96 1.63 3.89
C GLY A 32 13.63 0.39 3.06
N GLN A 33 12.53 -0.32 3.34
CA GLN A 33 12.10 -1.48 2.55
C GLN A 33 10.88 -1.14 1.69
N LEU A 34 10.81 -1.74 0.51
CA LEU A 34 9.68 -1.61 -0.41
C LEU A 34 8.71 -2.78 -0.23
N TYR A 35 7.46 -2.47 0.13
CA TYR A 35 6.40 -3.45 0.30
C TYR A 35 5.33 -3.31 -0.77
N SER A 36 4.68 -4.42 -1.10
CA SER A 36 3.55 -4.47 -2.02
C SER A 36 2.50 -5.44 -1.52
N ILE A 37 1.26 -5.21 -1.91
CA ILE A 37 0.20 -6.21 -1.77
C ILE A 37 0.51 -7.39 -2.70
N ASP A 38 0.43 -8.61 -2.16
CA ASP A 38 0.67 -9.86 -2.91
C ASP A 38 -0.65 -10.49 -3.39
N TYR A 39 -1.73 -10.36 -2.60
CA TYR A 39 -3.05 -10.90 -2.96
C TYR A 39 -4.14 -9.83 -3.04
N ARG A 40 -5.12 -10.02 -3.94
CA ARG A 40 -6.09 -8.99 -4.34
C ARG A 40 -6.82 -8.31 -3.18
N ASP A 41 -7.23 -9.08 -2.16
CA ASP A 41 -7.97 -8.56 -0.99
C ASP A 41 -7.07 -7.92 0.07
N GLY A 42 -5.76 -7.86 -0.18
CA GLY A 42 -4.77 -7.30 0.73
C GLY A 42 -4.40 -8.20 1.90
N CYS A 43 -4.77 -9.47 1.93
CA CYS A 43 -4.47 -10.37 3.07
C CYS A 43 -3.00 -10.84 3.13
N LYS A 44 -2.22 -10.58 2.08
CA LYS A 44 -0.81 -10.98 1.94
C LYS A 44 0.05 -9.82 1.47
N LEU A 45 1.23 -9.70 2.07
CA LEU A 45 2.26 -8.75 1.73
C LEU A 45 3.50 -9.46 1.19
N ARG A 46 4.19 -8.77 0.30
CA ARG A 46 5.51 -9.12 -0.20
C ARG A 46 6.46 -7.95 -0.01
N VAL A 47 7.73 -8.25 0.14
CA VAL A 47 8.83 -7.29 0.27
C VAL A 47 9.77 -7.46 -0.91
N TYR A 48 10.30 -6.35 -1.41
CA TYR A 48 11.30 -6.36 -2.46
C TYR A 48 12.69 -6.57 -1.85
N ASP A 49 13.46 -7.49 -2.43
CA ASP A 49 14.86 -7.72 -2.13
C ASP A 49 15.71 -7.14 -3.26
N GLU A 50 16.45 -6.08 -2.96
CA GLU A 50 17.32 -5.38 -3.90
C GLU A 50 18.51 -6.25 -4.34
N ALA A 51 19.01 -7.15 -3.48
CA ALA A 51 20.18 -7.98 -3.79
C ALA A 51 19.86 -9.05 -4.85
N THR A 52 18.63 -9.57 -4.84
CA THR A 52 18.16 -10.57 -5.80
C THR A 52 17.27 -9.98 -6.89
N GLU A 53 17.05 -8.66 -6.84
CA GLU A 53 16.13 -7.91 -7.68
C GLU A 53 14.71 -8.53 -7.73
N SER A 54 14.25 -9.16 -6.66
CA SER A 54 13.05 -10.01 -6.68
C SER A 54 12.07 -9.73 -5.54
N TRP A 55 10.82 -10.14 -5.72
CA TRP A 55 9.81 -10.04 -4.68
C TRP A 55 9.72 -11.33 -3.88
N SER A 56 9.78 -11.21 -2.56
CA SER A 56 9.64 -12.33 -1.62
C SER A 56 8.35 -12.22 -0.81
N LYS A 57 7.72 -13.36 -0.52
CA LYS A 57 6.58 -13.42 0.40
C LYS A 57 7.02 -12.93 1.78
N PHE A 58 6.19 -12.11 2.42
CA PHE A 58 6.56 -11.48 3.69
C PHE A 58 5.60 -11.83 4.83
N ILE A 59 4.35 -11.36 4.78
CA ILE A 59 3.34 -11.62 5.82
C ILE A 59 2.06 -12.14 5.16
N ASP A 60 1.43 -13.13 5.78
CA ASP A 60 0.13 -13.68 5.38
C ASP A 60 -0.80 -13.70 6.58
N SER A 61 -1.85 -12.87 6.56
CA SER A 61 -2.86 -12.79 7.62
C SER A 61 -3.64 -14.09 7.82
N LYS A 62 -3.61 -15.01 6.85
CA LYS A 62 -4.44 -16.22 6.75
C LYS A 62 -5.95 -15.97 6.72
N LEU A 63 -6.39 -14.72 6.84
CA LEU A 63 -7.78 -14.31 6.81
C LEU A 63 -8.13 -13.68 5.46
N HIS A 64 -8.52 -14.53 4.53
CA HIS A 64 -9.09 -14.08 3.26
C HIS A 64 -10.45 -13.43 3.49
N LEU A 65 -10.64 -12.23 2.95
CA LEU A 65 -11.90 -11.49 3.08
C LEU A 65 -12.88 -11.83 1.95
N GLY A 66 -12.38 -12.40 0.85
CA GLY A 66 -13.16 -12.85 -0.29
C GLY A 66 -12.70 -12.22 -1.61
N SER A 67 -13.35 -12.62 -2.71
CA SER A 67 -12.95 -12.26 -4.07
C SER A 67 -13.67 -11.04 -4.66
N SER A 68 -14.60 -10.43 -3.91
CA SER A 68 -15.37 -9.27 -4.38
C SER A 68 -14.47 -8.08 -4.73
N ARG A 69 -14.82 -7.36 -5.81
CA ARG A 69 -14.14 -6.11 -6.19
C ARG A 69 -14.16 -5.07 -5.06
N ALA A 70 -15.20 -5.08 -4.23
CA ALA A 70 -15.32 -4.20 -3.07
C ALA A 70 -14.21 -4.43 -2.03
N LEU A 71 -13.63 -5.62 -1.98
CA LEU A 71 -12.57 -5.98 -1.04
C LEU A 71 -11.17 -5.87 -1.64
N LYS A 72 -11.05 -5.51 -2.93
CA LYS A 72 -9.74 -5.32 -3.54
C LYS A 72 -8.99 -4.18 -2.83
N ALA A 73 -7.73 -4.44 -2.49
CA ALA A 73 -6.82 -3.42 -1.98
C ALA A 73 -6.64 -2.31 -3.01
N ALA A 74 -6.93 -1.09 -2.58
CA ALA A 74 -6.89 0.12 -3.39
C ALA A 74 -5.65 0.97 -3.07
N ALA A 75 -5.22 0.97 -1.80
CA ALA A 75 -4.02 1.68 -1.37
C ALA A 75 -3.28 0.90 -0.26
N LEU A 76 -1.97 1.14 -0.17
CA LEU A 76 -1.08 0.69 0.90
C LEU A 76 -0.28 1.91 1.34
N ILE A 77 -0.36 2.30 2.61
CA ILE A 77 0.31 3.50 3.13
C ILE A 77 0.95 3.23 4.49
N PRO A 78 2.12 3.81 4.81
CA PRO A 78 2.66 3.79 6.16
C PRO A 78 1.87 4.76 7.04
N LEU A 79 1.47 4.31 8.23
CA LEU A 79 0.76 5.12 9.23
C LEU A 79 1.15 4.63 10.64
N ASN A 80 1.68 5.54 11.47
CA ASN A 80 2.05 5.28 12.86
C ASN A 80 2.95 4.02 13.03
N GLY A 81 3.94 3.85 12.14
CA GLY A 81 4.88 2.73 12.19
C GLY A 81 4.31 1.38 11.72
N LYS A 82 3.07 1.35 11.23
CA LYS A 82 2.42 0.18 10.64
C LYS A 82 2.08 0.44 9.16
N LEU A 83 1.85 -0.62 8.40
CA LEU A 83 1.29 -0.53 7.06
C LEU A 83 -0.25 -0.60 7.12
N CYS A 84 -0.92 0.40 6.54
CA CYS A 84 -2.37 0.46 6.39
C CYS A 84 -2.78 0.00 5.00
N ILE A 85 -3.66 -0.99 4.95
CA ILE A 85 -4.28 -1.51 3.72
C ILE A 85 -5.68 -0.95 3.61
N ILE A 86 -5.94 -0.15 2.58
CA ILE A 86 -7.26 0.44 2.32
C ILE A 86 -7.89 -0.28 1.13
N ARG A 87 -9.14 -0.71 1.28
CA ARG A 87 -9.90 -1.42 0.23
C ARG A 87 -10.93 -0.53 -0.43
N ASN A 88 -11.46 -0.97 -1.58
CA ASN A 88 -12.49 -0.23 -2.32
C ASN A 88 -13.77 0.05 -1.51
N ASN A 89 -14.11 -0.82 -0.56
CA ASN A 89 -15.24 -0.62 0.35
C ASN A 89 -14.89 0.22 1.59
N MET A 90 -13.74 0.90 1.57
CA MET A 90 -13.20 1.71 2.65
C MET A 90 -12.94 0.94 3.96
N SER A 91 -12.91 -0.39 3.94
CA SER A 91 -12.42 -1.16 5.08
C SER A 91 -10.90 -1.12 5.13
N ILE A 92 -10.37 -1.19 6.34
CA ILE A 92 -8.95 -1.03 6.60
C ILE A 92 -8.44 -2.13 7.50
N SER A 93 -7.24 -2.60 7.16
CA SER A 93 -6.42 -3.42 8.04
C SER A 93 -5.09 -2.72 8.29
N MET A 94 -4.55 -2.85 9.50
CA MET A 94 -3.22 -2.38 9.87
C MET A 94 -2.31 -3.56 10.12
N VAL A 95 -1.08 -3.49 9.62
CA VAL A 95 -0.08 -4.55 9.71
C VAL A 95 1.19 -4.00 10.35
N ASP A 96 1.63 -4.62 11.43
CA ASP A 96 2.94 -4.35 12.01
C ASP A 96 4.00 -5.19 11.28
N VAL A 97 4.92 -4.52 10.58
CA VAL A 97 5.99 -5.16 9.81
C VAL A 97 7.34 -5.14 10.55
N CYS A 98 7.42 -4.50 11.71
CA CYS A 98 8.64 -4.42 12.51
C CYS A 98 8.93 -5.70 13.29
N SER A 99 7.98 -6.65 13.36
CA SER A 99 8.13 -7.94 14.05
C SER A 99 7.51 -9.09 13.24
N PRO A 100 8.04 -9.38 12.03
CA PRO A 100 7.41 -10.30 11.09
C PRO A 100 7.50 -11.78 11.52
N ASP A 101 8.43 -12.13 12.41
CA ASP A 101 8.72 -13.52 12.80
C ASP A 101 7.66 -14.16 13.69
N LYS A 102 6.70 -13.37 14.18
CA LYS A 102 5.59 -13.88 14.99
C LYS A 102 4.44 -14.27 14.07
N PRO A 103 4.00 -15.55 14.06
CA PRO A 103 2.82 -15.93 13.30
C PRO A 103 1.62 -15.08 13.75
N VAL A 104 0.81 -14.63 12.80
CA VAL A 104 -0.39 -13.78 13.03
C VAL A 104 -1.28 -14.38 14.10
N GLU A 105 -1.43 -15.71 14.12
CA GLU A 105 -2.22 -16.47 15.10
C GLU A 105 -1.71 -16.30 16.55
N SER A 106 -0.40 -16.09 16.73
CA SER A 106 0.23 -15.87 18.04
C SER A 106 0.40 -14.39 18.39
N ASN A 107 0.09 -13.48 17.46
CA ASN A 107 0.21 -12.04 17.67
C ASN A 107 -0.95 -11.29 16.98
N PRO A 108 -2.12 -11.16 17.63
CA PRO A 108 -3.28 -10.48 17.05
C PRO A 108 -3.02 -8.99 16.76
N HIS A 109 -2.02 -8.37 17.41
CA HIS A 109 -1.61 -6.99 17.15
C HIS A 109 -0.83 -6.79 15.84
N LEU A 110 -0.34 -7.90 15.26
CA LEU A 110 0.37 -7.89 13.99
C LEU A 110 -0.56 -7.58 12.82
N TRP A 111 -1.84 -7.98 12.92
CA TRP A 111 -2.82 -7.73 11.88
C TRP A 111 -4.19 -7.39 12.45
N GLU A 112 -4.52 -6.10 12.46
CA GLU A 112 -5.75 -5.61 13.06
C GLU A 112 -6.71 -5.11 11.98
N ASN A 113 -7.94 -5.61 11.98
CA ASN A 113 -9.01 -5.07 11.13
C ASN A 113 -9.69 -3.92 11.88
N VAL A 114 -9.37 -2.68 11.49
CA VAL A 114 -9.91 -1.48 12.16
C VAL A 114 -11.38 -1.20 11.77
N GLY A 115 -11.90 -1.89 10.76
CA GLY A 115 -13.35 -2.06 10.55
C GLY A 115 -14.11 -0.84 10.01
N GLY A 116 -14.89 -1.08 8.95
CA GLY A 116 -15.75 -0.09 8.27
C GLY A 116 -17.04 0.27 9.00
N LYS A 117 -16.98 0.65 10.29
CA LYS A 117 -18.10 1.33 10.97
C LYS A 117 -18.01 2.83 10.71
N GLY A 118 -19.14 3.42 10.32
CA GLY A 118 -19.32 4.74 9.67
C GLY A 118 -18.27 5.82 9.98
N HIS A 119 -17.95 6.06 11.25
CA HIS A 119 -17.02 7.10 11.67
C HIS A 119 -15.60 6.94 11.11
N PHE A 120 -15.06 5.72 11.02
CA PHE A 120 -13.70 5.50 10.50
C PHE A 120 -13.62 5.70 8.98
N ARG A 121 -14.69 5.31 8.25
CA ARG A 121 -14.81 5.58 6.81
C ARG A 121 -14.76 7.08 6.52
N THR A 122 -15.42 7.89 7.32
CA THR A 122 -15.42 9.35 7.18
C THR A 122 -14.04 9.94 7.45
N MET A 123 -13.33 9.49 8.49
CA MET A 123 -11.96 9.96 8.76
C MET A 123 -11.00 9.64 7.62
N VAL A 124 -11.05 8.42 7.08
CA VAL A 124 -10.16 8.00 5.99
C VAL A 124 -10.51 8.74 4.71
N SER A 125 -11.80 8.91 4.41
CA SER A 125 -12.25 9.70 3.27
C SER A 125 -11.75 11.14 3.39
N ASN A 126 -11.87 11.76 4.57
CA ASN A 126 -11.39 13.11 4.81
C ASN A 126 -9.86 13.22 4.71
N LEU A 127 -9.12 12.24 5.23
CA LEU A 127 -7.67 12.18 5.12
C LEU A 127 -7.23 12.05 3.66
N LEU A 128 -7.81 11.10 2.92
CA LEU A 128 -7.50 10.91 1.50
C LEU A 128 -7.93 12.12 0.66
N LEU A 129 -9.07 12.75 0.96
CA LEU A 129 -9.49 13.99 0.30
C LEU A 129 -8.54 15.15 0.61
N SER A 130 -8.01 15.22 1.83
CA SER A 130 -7.00 16.22 2.20
C SER A 130 -5.69 16.00 1.47
N ILE A 131 -5.26 14.74 1.30
CA ILE A 131 -4.01 14.37 0.61
C ILE A 131 -4.15 14.53 -0.91
N ALA A 132 -5.29 14.13 -1.49
CA ALA A 132 -5.55 14.21 -2.92
C ALA A 132 -5.68 15.65 -3.45
N GLY A 133 -5.71 16.63 -2.54
CA GLY A 133 -5.95 18.03 -2.87
C GLY A 133 -7.38 18.26 -3.31
N ARG A 134 -8.03 19.32 -2.78
CA ARG A 134 -9.21 19.89 -3.43
C ARG A 134 -8.80 20.35 -4.83
N SER A 135 -9.05 19.53 -5.86
CA SER A 135 -9.04 19.97 -7.25
C SER A 135 -10.21 20.93 -7.46
N GLY A 136 -9.96 22.20 -7.13
CA GLY A 136 -10.96 23.25 -7.22
C GLY A 136 -10.37 24.65 -6.99
N VAL A 137 -9.06 24.85 -7.21
CA VAL A 137 -8.56 26.19 -7.47
C VAL A 137 -8.53 26.35 -8.98
N LYS A 138 -9.53 27.05 -9.52
CA LYS A 138 -9.44 27.64 -10.85
C LYS A 138 -8.34 28.69 -10.80
N SER A 139 -7.11 28.33 -11.16
CA SER A 139 -6.10 29.32 -11.50
C SER A 139 -6.51 29.94 -12.83
N HIS A 140 -7.14 31.11 -12.78
CA HIS A 140 -7.20 31.99 -13.94
C HIS A 140 -5.75 32.37 -14.29
N ILE A 141 -5.25 31.80 -15.37
CA ILE A 141 -4.03 32.29 -16.03
C ILE A 141 -4.47 33.54 -16.79
N VAL A 142 -4.00 34.70 -16.35
CA VAL A 142 -4.06 35.94 -17.14
C VAL A 142 -2.87 35.90 -18.09
N HIS A 143 -3.18 36.11 -19.37
CA HIS A 143 -2.31 35.98 -20.53
C HIS A 143 -1.31 37.15 -20.66
#